data_AF-A0A6I3F8C6-F1
#
_entry.id   AF-A0A6I3F8C6-F1
#
_cell.length_a   1.000
_cell.length_b   1.000
_cell.length_c   1.000
_cell.angle_alpha   90.00
_cell.angle_beta   90.00
_cell.angle_gamma   90.00
#
_symmetry.space_group_name_H-M   'P 1'
#
loop_
_entity.id
_entity.type
_entity.pdbx_description
1 polymer ?
#
loop_
_entity_poly.entity_id
_entity_poly.type
_entity_poly.pdbx_seq_one_letter_code
_entity_poly.pdbx_strand_id
1 'polypeptide(L)' 'DDRDAFALRTRLAHEWRHLLSVDPALPAELLPEDWAGTRARGVFHDCFGAWKKSATSYYTTMADEPAVS' A
#
# COMPACT_ATOMS: atom_id res chain seq x y z
N ASP A 1 -2.85 -3.59 15.31
CA ASP A 1 -3.97 -2.71 15.73
C ASP A 1 -4.14 -1.56 14.73
N ASP A 2 -4.85 -0.48 15.07
CA ASP A 2 -5.05 0.69 14.18
C ASP A 2 -3.73 1.38 13.80
N ARG A 3 -2.77 1.47 14.72
CA ARG A 3 -1.43 2.02 14.47
C ARG A 3 -0.64 1.15 13.50
N ASP A 4 -0.65 -0.16 13.69
CA ASP A 4 0.02 -1.09 12.77
C ASP A 4 -0.61 -1.04 11.37
N ALA A 5 -1.93 -0.95 11.27
CA ALA A 5 -2.63 -0.83 10.00
C ALA A 5 -2.18 0.44 9.24
N PHE A 6 -1.99 1.56 9.95
CA PHE A 6 -1.46 2.80 9.38
C PHE A 6 0.00 2.65 8.91
N ALA A 7 0.87 2.07 9.75
CA ALA A 7 2.28 1.86 9.41
C ALA A 7 2.44 0.92 8.20
N LEU A 8 1.71 -0.20 8.19
CA LEU A 8 1.72 -1.18 7.11
C LEU A 8 1.18 -0.59 5.80
N ARG A 9 0.09 0.18 5.81
CA ARG A 9 -0.40 0.87 4.60
C ARG A 9 0.59 1.89 4.07
N THR A 10 1.27 2.62 4.95
CA THR A 10 2.26 3.62 4.55
C THR A 10 3.45 2.96 3.86
N ARG A 11 3.96 1.87 4.45
CA ARG A 11 5.02 1.07 3.83
C ARG A 11 4.58 0.46 2.52
N LEU A 12 3.40 -0.15 2.47
CA LEU A 12 2.86 -0.77 1.26
C LEU A 12 2.66 0.25 0.12
N ALA A 13 2.23 1.47 0.43
CA ALA A 13 2.15 2.56 -0.54
C ALA A 13 3.53 2.98 -1.08
N HIS A 14 4.57 2.93 -0.25
CA HIS A 14 5.94 3.19 -0.68
C HIS A 14 6.44 2.11 -1.64
N GLU A 15 6.30 0.83 -1.28
CA GLU A 15 6.69 -0.30 -2.14
C GLU A 15 5.92 -0.30 -3.47
N TRP A 16 4.63 0.08 -3.44
CA TRP A 16 3.84 0.21 -4.66
C TRP A 16 4.41 1.23 -5.64
N ARG A 17 4.91 2.37 -5.15
CA ARG A 17 5.54 3.39 -6.01
C ARG A 17 6.85 2.88 -6.63
N HIS A 18 7.60 2.04 -5.91
CA HIS A 18 8.78 1.38 -6.48
C HIS A 18 8.40 0.36 -7.55
N LEU A 19 7.34 -0.40 -7.37
CA LEU A 19 6.88 -1.31 -8.43
C LEU A 19 6.49 -0.53 -9.70
N LEU A 20 5.75 0.58 -9.55
CA LEU A 20 5.34 1.41 -10.68
C LEU A 20 6.52 2.02 -11.46
N SER A 21 7.70 2.16 -10.85
CA SER A 21 8.88 2.68 -11.55
C SER A 21 9.55 1.62 -12.44
N VAL A 22 9.33 0.33 -12.14
CA VAL A 22 9.91 -0.79 -12.89
C VAL A 22 8.87 -1.58 -13.71
N ASP A 23 7.57 -1.31 -13.53
CA ASP A 23 6.48 -1.95 -14.28
C ASP A 23 6.52 -1.50 -15.75
N PRO A 24 6.72 -2.42 -16.70
CA PRO A 24 6.81 -2.08 -18.12
C PRO A 24 5.44 -1.75 -18.75
N ALA A 25 4.34 -1.91 -18.01
CA ALA A 25 2.97 -1.64 -18.46
C ALA A 25 2.57 -2.39 -19.74
N LEU A 26 3.11 -3.60 -19.94
CA LEU A 26 2.79 -4.45 -21.07
C LEU A 26 1.57 -5.36 -20.78
N PRO A 27 0.84 -5.79 -21.83
CA PRO A 27 -0.09 -6.91 -21.74
C PRO A 27 0.57 -8.17 -21.13
N ALA A 28 -0.23 -8.99 -20.46
CA ALA A 28 0.27 -10.15 -19.70
C ALA A 28 1.04 -11.15 -20.57
N GLU A 29 0.59 -11.34 -21.81
CA GLU A 29 1.22 -12.22 -22.80
C GLU A 29 2.60 -11.76 -23.28
N LEU A 30 2.99 -10.52 -22.98
CA LEU A 30 4.29 -9.95 -23.33
C LEU A 30 5.23 -9.79 -22.12
N LEU A 31 4.78 -10.17 -20.92
CA LEU A 31 5.58 -10.11 -19.70
C LEU A 31 6.48 -11.35 -19.56
N PRO A 32 7.60 -11.24 -18.80
CA PRO A 32 8.32 -12.41 -18.33
C PRO A 32 7.39 -13.39 -17.60
N GLU A 33 7.63 -14.69 -17.78
CA GLU A 33 6.81 -15.76 -17.17
C GLU A 33 6.74 -15.64 -15.63
N ASP A 34 7.80 -15.15 -15.00
CA ASP A 34 7.95 -14.98 -13.56
C ASP A 34 7.73 -13.53 -13.10
N TRP A 35 7.10 -12.68 -13.92
CA TRP A 35 6.88 -11.27 -13.59
C TRP A 35 6.06 -11.10 -12.29
N ALA A 36 6.75 -10.62 -11.25
CA ALA A 36 6.16 -10.47 -9.93
C ALA A 36 5.07 -9.40 -9.83
N GLY A 37 4.99 -8.46 -10.79
CA GLY A 37 4.08 -7.31 -10.72
C GLY A 37 2.60 -7.70 -10.68
N THR A 38 2.22 -8.80 -11.32
CA THR A 38 0.83 -9.31 -11.27
C THR A 38 0.44 -9.72 -9.85
N ARG A 39 1.29 -10.53 -9.19
CA ARG A 39 1.07 -10.94 -7.80
C ARG A 39 1.13 -9.75 -6.85
N ALA A 40 2.08 -8.84 -7.05
CA ALA A 40 2.24 -7.64 -6.23
C ALA A 40 1.00 -6.73 -6.30
N ARG A 41 0.37 -6.58 -7.48
CA ARG A 41 -0.89 -5.83 -7.65
C ARG A 41 -2.04 -6.43 -6.84
N GLY A 42 -2.18 -7.75 -6.84
CA GLY A 42 -3.17 -8.44 -6.00
C GLY A 42 -2.95 -8.17 -4.52
N VAL A 43 -1.72 -8.42 -4.03
CA VAL A 43 -1.35 -8.17 -2.62
C VAL A 43 -1.59 -6.71 -2.22
N PHE A 44 -1.25 -5.77 -3.10
CA PHE A 44 -1.51 -4.35 -2.87
C PHE A 44 -3.00 -4.10 -2.68
N HIS A 45 -3.86 -4.52 -3.62
CA HIS A 45 -5.30 -4.27 -3.52
C HIS A 45 -5.94 -4.93 -2.29
N ASP A 46 -5.53 -6.15 -1.95
CA ASP A 46 -6.09 -6.89 -0.81
C ASP A 46 -5.71 -6.22 0.52
N CYS A 47 -4.41 -6.03 0.76
CA CYS A 47 -3.90 -5.46 2.00
C CYS A 47 -4.24 -3.97 2.13
N PHE A 48 -4.06 -3.20 1.04
CA PHE A 48 -4.48 -1.82 0.96
C PHE A 48 -6.01 -1.69 0.85
N GLY A 49 -6.79 -2.75 0.72
CA GLY A 49 -8.24 -2.70 0.98
C GLY A 49 -8.50 -2.86 2.47
N ALA A 50 -8.08 -4.01 2.99
CA ALA A 50 -8.36 -4.50 4.33
C ALA A 50 -8.01 -3.50 5.45
N TRP A 51 -6.88 -2.81 5.34
CA TRP A 51 -6.41 -1.93 6.42
C TRP A 51 -7.01 -0.52 6.40
N LYS A 52 -7.92 -0.20 5.47
CA LYS A 52 -8.30 1.21 5.18
C LYS A 52 -8.92 1.86 6.39
N LYS A 53 -9.92 1.21 6.97
CA LYS A 53 -10.67 1.73 8.10
C LYS A 53 -9.77 1.97 9.32
N SER A 54 -9.01 0.96 9.72
CA SER A 54 -8.10 1.03 10.88
C SER A 54 -6.99 2.08 10.71
N ALA A 55 -6.39 2.16 9.52
CA ALA A 55 -5.38 3.19 9.26
C ALA A 55 -5.96 4.61 9.26
N THR A 56 -7.15 4.81 8.70
CA THR A 56 -7.84 6.11 8.73
C THR A 56 -8.21 6.49 10.17
N SER A 57 -8.72 5.55 10.97
CA SER A 57 -9.01 5.75 12.39
C SER A 57 -7.80 6.30 13.13
N TYR A 58 -6.65 5.61 13.03
CA TYR A 58 -5.40 6.06 13.65
C TYR A 58 -4.96 7.45 13.19
N TYR A 59 -4.98 7.69 11.87
CA TYR A 59 -4.57 8.98 11.29
C TYR A 59 -5.44 10.13 11.80
N THR A 60 -6.76 9.95 11.84
CA THR A 60 -7.68 10.98 12.34
C THR A 60 -7.42 11.29 13.81
N THR A 61 -7.25 10.28 14.67
CA THR A 61 -6.90 10.49 16.08
C THR A 61 -5.59 11.26 16.23
N MET A 62 -4.54 10.90 15.49
CA MET A 62 -3.24 11.59 15.54
C MET A 62 -3.32 13.01 14.98
N ALA A 63 -4.13 13.25 13.95
CA ALA A 63 -4.30 14.58 13.35
C ALA A 63 -5.11 15.54 14.23
N ASP A 64 -5.97 15.00 15.11
CA ASP A 64 -6.75 15.75 16.08
C ASP A 64 -6.00 16.00 17.40
N GLU A 65 -4.81 15.40 17.59
CA GLU A 65 -3.94 15.73 18.73
C GLU A 65 -3.39 17.15 18.57
N PRO A 66 -3.55 18.03 19.59
CA PRO A 66 -2.94 19.36 19.53
C PRO A 66 -1.43 19.18 19.44
N ALA A 67 -0.82 19.81 18.44
CA ALA A 67 0.63 19.84 18.30
C ALA A 67 1.21 20.28 19.65
N VAL A 68 1.94 19.36 20.30
CA VAL A 68 2.59 19.59 21.59
C VAL A 68 3.40 20.88 21.47
N SER A 69 3.04 21.87 22.28
CA SER A 69 3.66 23.19 22.32
C SER A 69 5.06 23.16 22.91
#